data_AF-A0A7V2TQH2-F1
#
_entry.id   AF-A0A7V2TQH2-F1
#
_cell.length_a   1.000
_cell.length_b   1.000
_cell.length_c   1.000
_cell.angle_alpha   90.00
_cell.angle_beta   90.00
_cell.angle_gamma   90.00
#
_symmetry.space_group_name_H-M   'P 1'
#
loop_
_entity.id
_entity.type
_entity.pdbx_description
1 polymer ?
#
loop_
_entity_poly.entity_id
_entity_poly.type
_entity_poly.pdbx_seq_one_letter_code
_entity_poly.pdbx_strand_id
1 'polypeptide(L)'
;MGTGRHEAWRNLDVALLHAGILERLLGVSPDTPLRYEKDARAALAEVSSGRASAAFLLRATPPAQIRACAEAGEPMPQKSTYFFPKLPSGAVILVLRQPYE
;
A
#
# COMPACT_ATOMS: atom_id res chain seq x y z
N MET A 1 -16.26 5.82 0.52
CA MET A 1 -15.97 4.58 1.29
C MET A 1 -16.89 4.54 2.50
N GLY A 2 -17.40 3.38 2.91
CA GLY A 2 -18.30 3.29 4.07
C GLY A 2 -17.66 3.83 5.36
N THR A 3 -18.47 4.14 6.37
CA THR A 3 -18.02 4.70 7.66
C THR A 3 -17.35 3.67 8.58
N GLY A 4 -17.32 2.38 8.20
CA GLY A 4 -16.84 1.29 9.04
C GLY A 4 -15.31 1.13 9.17
N ARG A 5 -14.52 2.05 8.61
CA ARG A 5 -13.04 2.06 8.71
C ARG A 5 -12.54 3.41 9.20
N HIS A 6 -11.45 3.41 9.96
CA HIS A 6 -10.82 4.63 10.44
C HIS A 6 -10.41 5.54 9.27
N GLU A 7 -10.37 6.85 9.52
CA GLU A 7 -9.99 7.83 8.50
C GLU A 7 -8.57 7.59 7.96
N ALA A 8 -7.62 7.25 8.83
CA ALA A 8 -6.24 6.92 8.44
C ALA A 8 -6.19 5.83 7.35
N TRP A 9 -7.05 4.81 7.44
CA TRP A 9 -7.14 3.75 6.43
C TRP A 9 -7.81 4.27 5.14
N ARG A 10 -8.89 5.03 5.28
CA ARG A 10 -9.65 5.60 4.15
C ARG A 10 -8.84 6.62 3.34
N ASN A 11 -7.83 7.25 3.94
CA ASN A 11 -6.99 8.23 3.25
C ASN A 11 -5.78 7.61 2.52
N LEU A 12 -5.65 6.28 2.53
CA LEU A 12 -4.63 5.59 1.74
C LEU A 12 -5.04 5.51 0.26
N ASP A 13 -4.14 5.93 -0.64
CA ASP A 13 -4.38 5.88 -2.10
C ASP A 13 -4.72 4.45 -2.58
N VAL A 14 -4.11 3.43 -1.98
CA VAL A 14 -4.40 2.01 -2.26
C VAL A 14 -5.79 1.57 -1.77
N ALA A 15 -6.26 2.09 -0.64
CA ALA A 15 -7.62 1.82 -0.17
C ALA A 15 -8.65 2.46 -1.11
N LEU A 16 -8.37 3.69 -1.55
CA LEU A 16 -9.19 4.38 -2.54
C LEU A 16 -9.21 3.62 -3.87
N LEU A 17 -8.07 3.13 -4.35
CA LEU A 17 -8.02 2.34 -5.58
C LEU A 17 -8.85 1.05 -5.45
N HIS A 18 -8.59 0.22 -4.45
CA HIS A 18 -9.25 -1.08 -4.32
C HIS A 18 -10.75 -0.94 -4.03
N ALA A 19 -11.11 -0.33 -2.90
CA ALA A 19 -12.50 -0.26 -2.47
C ALA A 19 -13.31 0.82 -3.20
N GLY A 20 -12.66 1.93 -3.56
CA GLY A 20 -13.31 3.06 -4.20
C GLY A 20 -13.47 2.90 -5.71
N ILE A 21 -12.39 2.55 -6.41
CA ILE A 21 -12.37 2.54 -7.88
C ILE A 21 -12.66 1.13 -8.40
N LEU A 22 -11.85 0.14 -8.03
CA LEU A 22 -11.94 -1.22 -8.57
C LEU A 22 -13.27 -1.87 -8.19
N GLU A 23 -13.57 -1.98 -6.90
CA GLU A 23 -14.79 -2.64 -6.43
C GLU A 23 -16.04 -1.81 -6.73
N ARG A 24 -16.09 -0.57 -6.24
CA ARG A 24 -17.34 0.22 -6.26
C ARG A 24 -17.67 0.85 -7.61
N LEU A 25 -16.68 1.33 -8.37
CA LEU A 25 -16.94 2.00 -9.65
C LEU A 25 -16.83 1.06 -10.84
N LEU A 26 -15.87 0.12 -10.83
CA LEU A 26 -15.62 -0.79 -11.94
C LEU A 26 -16.21 -2.18 -11.74
N GLY A 27 -16.72 -2.50 -10.55
CA GLY A 27 -17.32 -3.82 -10.27
C GLY A 27 -16.32 -4.97 -10.26
N VAL A 28 -15.03 -4.69 -10.08
CA VAL A 28 -13.97 -5.69 -10.01
C VAL A 28 -14.03 -6.38 -8.64
N SER A 29 -14.16 -7.70 -8.63
CA SER A 29 -14.17 -8.48 -7.37
C SER A 29 -12.84 -8.31 -6.62
N PRO A 30 -12.83 -8.23 -5.28
CA PRO A 30 -11.61 -8.23 -4.47
C PRO A 30 -10.68 -9.43 -4.74
N ASP A 31 -11.25 -10.56 -5.16
CA ASP A 31 -10.51 -11.80 -5.46
C ASP A 31 -9.89 -11.80 -6.87
N THR A 32 -10.13 -10.76 -7.67
CA THR A 32 -9.55 -10.64 -9.01
C THR A 32 -8.03 -10.54 -8.89
N PRO A 33 -7.26 -11.43 -9.54
CA PRO A 33 -5.81 -11.40 -9.44
C PRO A 33 -5.24 -10.15 -10.12
N LEU A 34 -4.67 -9.26 -9.32
CA LEU A 34 -3.96 -8.08 -9.80
C LEU A 34 -2.45 -8.35 -9.89
N ARG A 35 -1.80 -7.76 -10.90
CA ARG A 35 -0.34 -7.70 -10.98
C ARG A 35 0.16 -6.41 -10.34
N TYR A 36 1.18 -6.52 -9.51
CA TYR A 36 1.79 -5.40 -8.80
C TYR A 36 3.19 -5.18 -9.34
N GLU A 37 3.41 -4.03 -9.96
CA GLU A 37 4.71 -3.62 -10.50
C GLU A 37 5.19 -2.38 -9.74
N LYS A 38 6.46 -2.38 -9.33
CA LYS A 38 7.08 -1.30 -8.55
C LYS A 38 7.66 -0.21 -9.45
N ASP A 39 7.97 -0.55 -10.70
CA ASP A 39 8.51 0.39 -11.69
C ASP A 39 7.39 0.88 -12.62
N ALA A 40 7.14 2.19 -12.60
CA ALA A 40 6.10 2.80 -13.42
C ALA A 40 6.34 2.59 -14.94
N ARG A 41 7.60 2.58 -15.40
CA ARG A 41 7.93 2.35 -16.82
C ARG A 41 7.64 0.91 -17.21
N ALA A 42 7.95 -0.06 -16.34
CA ALA A 42 7.61 -1.45 -16.58
C ALA A 42 6.08 -1.65 -16.65
N ALA A 43 5.32 -1.03 -15.74
CA ALA A 43 3.86 -1.08 -15.77
C ALA A 43 3.27 -0.50 -17.06
N LEU A 44 3.81 0.63 -17.54
CA LEU A 44 3.40 1.24 -18.81
C LEU A 44 3.75 0.36 -20.03
N ALA A 45 4.90 -0.33 -19.99
CA ALA A 45 5.29 -1.26 -21.05
C ALA A 45 4.34 -2.47 -21.14
N GLU A 46 3.87 -2.99 -20.00
CA GLU A 46 2.87 -4.06 -19.97
C GLU A 46 1.57 -3.66 -20.68
N VAL A 47 1.07 -2.45 -20.41
CA VAL A 47 -0.12 -1.92 -21.10
C VAL A 47 0.14 -1.72 -22.58
N SER A 48 1.26 -1.10 -22.94
CA SER A 48 1.64 -0.82 -24.33
C SER A 48 1.79 -2.09 -25.18
N SER A 49 2.25 -3.18 -24.56
CA SER A 49 2.39 -4.49 -25.21
C SER A 49 1.09 -5.31 -25.26
N GLY A 50 -0.01 -4.83 -24.68
CA GLY A 50 -1.27 -5.56 -24.56
C GLY A 50 -1.27 -6.69 -23.52
N ARG A 51 -0.21 -6.85 -22.72
CA ARG A 51 -0.17 -7.83 -21.63
C ARG A 51 -1.08 -7.47 -20.46
N ALA A 52 -1.34 -6.17 -20.26
CA ALA A 52 -2.32 -5.66 -19.30
C ALA A 52 -3.31 -4.70 -19.98
N SER A 53 -4.57 -4.72 -19.55
CA SER A 53 -5.60 -3.82 -20.10
C SER A 53 -5.49 -2.38 -19.58
N ALA A 54 -4.94 -2.21 -18.37
CA ALA A 54 -4.73 -0.91 -17.73
C ALA A 54 -3.65 -1.02 -16.65
N ALA A 55 -3.07 0.11 -16.26
CA ALA A 55 -2.20 0.25 -15.10
C ALA A 55 -2.66 1.44 -14.25
N PHE A 56 -2.66 1.26 -12.92
CA PHE A 56 -2.96 2.30 -11.96
C PHE A 56 -1.67 2.69 -11.24
N LEU A 57 -1.22 3.93 -11.40
CA LEU A 57 -0.01 4.43 -10.75
C LEU A 57 -0.41 5.18 -9.47
N LEU A 58 0.08 4.69 -8.33
CA LEU A 58 -0.20 5.27 -7.02
C LEU A 58 0.99 6.08 -6.52
N ARG A 59 0.72 7.10 -5.70
CA ARG A 59 1.79 7.76 -4.95
C ARG A 59 2.35 6.78 -3.92
N ALA A 60 3.64 6.90 -3.65
CA ALA A 60 4.25 6.14 -2.57
C ALA A 60 3.60 6.52 -1.24
N THR A 61 3.20 5.52 -0.46
CA THR A 61 2.59 5.73 0.86
C THR A 61 3.60 6.37 1.81
N PRO A 62 3.37 7.61 2.29
CA PRO A 62 4.29 8.30 3.18
C PRO A 62 4.39 7.59 4.54
N PRO A 63 5.56 7.60 5.21
CA PRO A 63 5.72 7.03 6.55
C PRO A 63 4.71 7.55 7.58
N ALA A 64 4.30 8.82 7.47
CA ALA A 64 3.28 9.40 8.33
C ALA A 64 1.92 8.70 8.23
N GLN A 65 1.51 8.27 7.03
CA GLN A 65 0.27 7.52 6.85
C GLN A 65 0.38 6.09 7.41
N ILE A 66 1.55 5.46 7.28
CA ILE A 66 1.84 4.15 7.88
C ILE A 66 1.69 4.23 9.40
N ARG A 67 2.31 5.25 10.01
CA ARG A 67 2.22 5.53 11.45
C ARG A 67 0.78 5.76 11.88
N ALA A 68 0.04 6.61 11.15
CA ALA A 68 -1.36 6.90 11.46
C ALA A 68 -2.26 5.66 11.43
N CYS A 69 -2.06 4.74 10.48
CA CYS A 69 -2.78 3.46 10.47
C CYS A 69 -2.42 2.59 11.68
N ALA A 70 -1.14 2.50 12.03
CA ALA A 70 -0.68 1.72 13.17
C ALA A 70 -1.23 2.25 14.50
N GLU A 71 -1.21 3.58 14.70
CA GLU A 71 -1.79 4.23 15.88
C GLU A 71 -3.31 4.07 15.98
N ALA A 72 -3.99 4.00 14.83
CA ALA A 72 -5.42 3.73 14.76
C ALA A 72 -5.78 2.24 14.93
N GLY A 73 -4.79 1.35 15.07
CA GLY A 73 -5.02 -0.11 15.16
C GLY A 73 -5.57 -0.72 13.87
N GLU A 74 -5.42 -0.05 12.73
CA GLU A 74 -5.95 -0.52 11.44
C GLU A 74 -4.88 -1.28 10.64
N PRO A 75 -5.18 -2.49 10.15
CA PRO A 75 -4.29 -3.18 9.23
C PRO A 75 -4.26 -2.43 7.89
N MET A 76 -3.06 -2.19 7.37
CA MET A 76 -2.91 -1.63 6.03
C MET A 76 -3.44 -2.61 4.97
N PRO A 77 -4.01 -2.11 3.84
CA PRO A 77 -4.38 -2.96 2.71
C PRO A 77 -3.20 -3.78 2.19
N GLN A 78 -3.48 -4.87 1.48
CA GLN A 78 -2.41 -5.67 0.88
C GLN A 78 -1.61 -4.85 -0.14
N LYS A 79 -0.29 -5.08 -0.15
CA LYS A 79 0.65 -4.46 -1.11
C LYS A 79 0.65 -2.92 -1.08
N SER A 80 0.30 -2.32 0.07
CA SER A 80 0.24 -0.87 0.28
C SER A 80 1.59 -0.16 0.34
N THR A 81 2.68 -0.89 0.59
CA THR A 81 4.02 -0.32 0.79
C THR A 81 5.09 -1.22 0.19
N TYR A 82 6.17 -0.59 -0.28
CA TYR A 82 7.36 -1.27 -0.74
C TYR A 82 8.58 -0.65 -0.07
N PHE A 83 9.09 -1.31 0.98
CA PHE A 83 10.32 -0.89 1.65
C PHE A 83 11.54 -1.43 0.91
N PHE A 84 12.46 -0.53 0.56
CA PHE A 84 13.71 -0.87 -0.10
C PHE A 84 14.92 -0.13 0.54
N PRO A 85 16.01 -0.84 0.88
CA PRO A 85 16.11 -2.30 0.89
C PRO A 85 15.12 -2.91 1.89
N LYS A 86 14.69 -4.16 1.66
CA LYS A 86 13.92 -4.88 2.67
C LYS A 86 14.78 -5.00 3.93
N LEU A 87 14.17 -4.86 5.11
CA LEU A 87 14.90 -5.10 6.34
C LEU A 87 15.50 -6.52 6.31
N PRO A 88 16.79 -6.66 6.62
CA PRO A 88 17.38 -7.99 6.76
C PRO A 88 16.65 -8.73 7.88
N SER A 89 16.23 -9.97 7.59
CA SER A 89 15.69 -10.86 8.60
C SER A 89 16.72 -11.02 9.74
N GLY A 90 16.26 -10.97 10.99
CA GLY A 90 17.13 -11.09 12.16
C GLY A 90 17.77 -9.78 12.64
N ALA A 91 17.36 -8.62 12.10
CA ALA A 91 17.71 -7.34 12.71
C ALA A 91 17.14 -7.24 14.13
N VAL A 92 18.01 -7.10 15.12
CA VAL A 92 17.64 -6.87 16.53
C VAL A 92 17.81 -5.38 16.82
N ILE A 93 16.73 -4.71 17.19
CA ILE A 93 16.77 -3.33 17.70
C ILE A 93 16.83 -3.42 19.22
N LEU A 94 17.97 -3.09 19.81
CA LEU A 94 18.10 -2.95 21.25
C LEU A 94 17.80 -1.50 21.63
N VAL A 95 16.82 -1.28 22.50
CA VAL A 95 16.57 0.06 23.05
C VAL A 95 17.76 0.42 23.93
N LEU A 96 18.51 1.45 23.55
CA LEU A 96 19.51 2.04 24.44
C LEU A 96 18.76 2.69 25.61
N ARG A 97 18.81 2.03 26.78
CA ARG A 97 18.52 2.73 28.03
C ARG A 97 19.63 3.78 28.21
N GLN A 98 19.22 5.00 28.55
CA GLN A 98 20.05 6.19 28.75
C GLN A 98 21.37 5.89 29.49
N PRO A 99 22.46 6.64 29.24
CA PRO A 99 23.72 6.44 29.95
C PRO A 99 23.54 6.64 31.46
N TYR A 100 24.29 5.87 32.24
CA TYR A 100 24.46 6.08 33.68
C TYR A 100 25.13 7.45 33.88
N GLU A 101 24.61 8.27 34.79
CA GLU A 101 25.21 9.58 35.13
C GLU A 101 26.65 9.47 35.62
#